data_AF-A0A453DG20-F1
#
_entry.id   AF-A0A453DG20-F1
#
_cell.length_a   1.000
_cell.length_b   1.000
_cell.length_c   1.000
_cell.angle_alpha   90.00
_cell.angle_beta   90.00
_cell.angle_gamma   90.00
#
_symmetry.space_group_name_H-M   'P 1'
#
loop_
_entity.id
_entity.type
_entity.pdbx_description
1 polymer ?
#
loop_
_entity_poly.entity_id
_entity_poly.type
_entity_poly.pdbx_seq_one_letter_code
_entity_poly.pdbx_strand_id
1 'polypeptide(L)'
;MSQEFMADATNEQQKSLRSFPRGSRNCYTLPSTIGKKYLLRAMFTYGNYDGLNKTGDGSLFLFGLHIGVNFWDTVNLTNWNPSVTKWKEVLTIAPSNSISICLINFGSGIPFISSLELRPLQDTMYPFVNTSVSINLYGRNRFGNVPNVLTRNLSTSGLEGGVAVSFMNMVSLENLDLSHNNLTGAIPDYQLKSLKILNLSNNQLVGPIPYSILQRFQAGLL
;
A
#
# COMPACT_ATOMS: atom_id res chain seq x y z
N MET A 1 -12.56 16.28 16.03
CA MET A 1 -12.92 16.52 14.61
C MET A 1 -14.18 17.35 14.62
N SER A 2 -14.36 18.31 13.71
CA SER A 2 -15.62 19.10 13.69
C SER A 2 -16.79 18.28 13.16
N GLN A 3 -18.02 18.67 13.52
CA GLN A 3 -19.23 17.90 13.22
C GLN A 3 -19.45 17.68 11.71
N GLU A 4 -19.19 18.71 10.90
CA GLU A 4 -19.28 18.64 9.43
C GLU A 4 -18.40 17.53 8.87
N PHE A 5 -17.15 17.44 9.32
CA PHE A 5 -16.20 16.42 8.86
C PHE A 5 -16.53 15.01 9.34
N MET A 6 -17.15 14.87 10.52
CA MET A 6 -17.60 13.58 11.01
C MET A 6 -18.81 13.04 10.24
N ALA A 7 -19.65 13.92 9.70
CA ALA A 7 -20.81 13.54 8.88
C ALA A 7 -20.39 12.97 7.52
N ASP A 8 -19.30 13.48 6.94
CA ASP A 8 -18.75 13.04 5.63
C ASP A 8 -17.82 11.82 5.73
N ALA A 9 -17.56 11.32 6.93
CA ALA A 9 -16.65 10.20 7.16
C ALA A 9 -17.22 8.89 6.60
N THR A 10 -16.53 8.30 5.62
CA THR A 10 -16.90 7.01 5.00
C THR A 10 -16.67 5.78 5.90
N ASN A 11 -15.93 5.93 7.02
CA ASN A 11 -15.62 4.84 7.94
C ASN A 11 -15.55 5.37 9.39
N GLU A 12 -15.98 4.58 10.37
CA GLU A 12 -15.97 4.94 11.81
C GLU A 12 -14.56 5.34 12.29
N GLN A 13 -13.52 4.69 11.77
CA GLN A 13 -12.13 5.00 12.12
C GLN A 13 -11.71 6.43 11.73
N GLN A 14 -12.42 7.06 10.79
CA GLN A 14 -12.14 8.44 10.35
C GLN A 14 -12.82 9.48 11.24
N LYS A 15 -13.78 9.10 12.09
CA LYS A 15 -14.57 10.04 12.90
C LYS A 15 -13.82 10.54 14.15
N SER A 16 -12.74 9.88 14.54
CA SER A 16 -11.95 10.24 15.72
C SER A 16 -10.46 10.24 15.43
N LEU A 17 -9.72 10.95 16.28
CA LEU A 17 -8.26 10.96 16.28
C LEU A 17 -7.72 11.22 17.68
N ARG A 18 -6.45 10.89 17.88
CA ARG A 18 -5.66 11.32 19.03
C ARG A 18 -4.58 12.30 18.57
N SER A 19 -4.49 13.46 19.22
CA SER A 19 -3.45 14.45 18.99
C SER A 19 -2.45 14.50 20.14
N PHE A 20 -1.23 14.95 19.85
CA PHE A 20 -0.12 14.99 20.79
C PHE A 20 0.48 16.41 20.89
N PRO A 21 -0.20 17.32 21.61
CA PRO A 21 0.20 18.73 21.68
C PRO A 21 1.50 18.95 22.48
N ARG A 22 1.91 17.96 23.27
CA ARG A 22 3.11 17.99 24.11
C ARG A 22 4.00 16.81 23.78
N GLY A 23 5.31 17.00 23.90
CA GLY A 23 6.30 15.96 23.66
C GLY A 23 6.83 15.93 22.22
N SER A 24 8.13 15.71 22.10
CA SER A 24 8.81 15.59 20.80
C SER A 24 8.66 14.20 20.18
N ARG A 25 8.30 13.18 20.99
CA ARG A 25 8.18 11.79 20.58
C ARG A 25 7.06 11.09 21.34
N ASN A 26 6.05 10.62 20.62
CA ASN A 26 4.88 9.96 21.19
C ASN A 26 4.74 8.57 20.58
N CYS A 27 4.80 7.52 21.40
CA CYS A 27 4.89 6.14 20.92
C CYS A 27 3.71 5.28 21.41
N TYR A 28 3.18 4.46 20.51
CA TYR A 28 2.34 3.33 20.83
C TYR A 28 3.19 2.07 20.93
N THR A 29 2.88 1.19 21.88
CA THR A 29 3.51 -0.14 21.97
C THR A 29 2.46 -1.18 21.64
N LEU A 30 2.66 -1.90 20.54
CA LEU A 30 1.75 -2.94 20.07
C LEU A 30 2.38 -4.32 20.34
N PRO A 31 1.62 -5.29 20.87
CA PRO A 31 2.13 -6.65 21.07
C PRO A 31 2.41 -7.32 19.72
N SER A 32 3.49 -8.08 19.64
CA SER A 32 3.89 -8.82 18.45
C SER A 32 4.54 -10.15 18.81
N THR A 33 4.69 -11.04 17.82
CA THR A 33 5.50 -12.26 17.95
C THR A 33 6.83 -12.02 17.27
N ILE A 34 7.93 -12.25 17.99
CA ILE A 34 9.29 -12.12 17.43
C ILE A 34 9.43 -12.94 16.14
N GLY A 35 10.05 -12.34 15.12
CA GLY A 35 10.24 -12.99 13.82
C GLY A 35 8.98 -13.03 12.94
N LYS A 36 7.80 -12.69 13.47
CA LYS A 36 6.56 -12.67 12.67
C LYS A 36 6.50 -11.44 11.77
N LYS A 37 6.01 -11.64 10.56
CA LYS A 37 5.80 -10.59 9.56
C LYS A 37 4.47 -9.89 9.78
N TYR A 38 4.48 -8.57 9.71
CA TYR A 38 3.29 -7.74 9.89
C TYR A 38 3.13 -6.73 8.76
N LEU A 39 1.86 -6.49 8.39
CA LEU A 39 1.44 -5.26 7.72
C LEU A 39 1.06 -4.26 8.80
N LEU A 40 1.76 -3.14 8.83
CA LEU A 40 1.43 -2.00 9.66
C LEU A 40 0.76 -0.93 8.81
N ARG A 41 -0.36 -0.38 9.29
CA ARG A 41 -1.10 0.68 8.62
C ARG A 41 -1.43 1.79 9.61
N ALA A 42 -1.10 3.02 9.24
CA ALA A 42 -1.44 4.22 9.99
C ALA A 42 -2.32 5.13 9.13
N MET A 43 -3.36 5.68 9.75
CA MET A 43 -4.34 6.53 9.09
C MET A 43 -4.36 7.92 9.73
N PHE A 44 -4.41 8.95 8.88
CA PHE A 44 -4.36 10.35 9.28
C PHE A 44 -5.49 11.11 8.60
N THR A 45 -6.53 11.42 9.37
CA THR A 45 -7.67 12.25 8.96
C THR A 45 -7.68 13.49 9.86
N TYR A 46 -7.30 14.65 9.32
CA TYR A 46 -7.19 15.89 10.11
C TYR A 46 -8.58 16.38 10.57
N GLY A 47 -9.52 16.48 9.62
CA GLY A 47 -10.92 16.87 9.86
C GLY A 47 -11.11 18.10 10.76
N ASN A 48 -10.22 19.08 10.61
CA ASN A 48 -10.23 20.34 11.37
C ASN A 48 -10.38 20.14 12.89
N TYR A 49 -9.71 19.14 13.47
CA TYR A 49 -9.92 18.78 14.88
C TYR A 49 -9.55 19.88 15.87
N ASP A 50 -8.67 20.81 15.48
CA ASP A 50 -8.22 21.94 16.29
C ASP A 50 -8.96 23.25 15.95
N GLY A 51 -9.91 23.23 15.01
CA GLY A 51 -10.71 24.38 14.62
C GLY A 51 -9.94 25.46 13.85
N LEU A 52 -8.68 25.22 13.48
CA LEU A 52 -7.81 26.22 12.86
C LEU A 52 -7.98 26.32 11.34
N ASN A 53 -8.75 25.41 10.74
CA ASN A 53 -9.01 25.34 9.30
C ASN A 53 -7.73 25.42 8.43
N LYS A 54 -6.63 24.82 8.94
CA LYS A 54 -5.24 24.96 8.50
C LYS A 54 -4.90 24.37 7.11
N THR A 55 -5.88 24.19 6.27
CA THR A 55 -5.77 23.52 4.96
C THR A 55 -5.68 24.49 3.79
N GLY A 56 -5.93 25.79 4.03
CA GLY A 56 -5.93 26.82 2.99
C GLY A 56 -4.84 27.90 3.10
N ASP A 57 -4.17 28.06 4.25
CA ASP A 57 -3.31 29.23 4.56
C ASP A 57 -1.83 28.90 4.88
N GLY A 58 -1.38 27.65 4.70
CA GLY A 58 0.05 27.31 4.73
C GLY A 58 0.59 26.72 6.03
N SER A 59 -0.27 26.28 6.96
CA SER A 59 0.19 25.52 8.13
C SER A 59 0.54 24.08 7.77
N LEU A 60 1.83 23.77 7.70
CA LEU A 60 2.34 22.44 7.42
C LEU A 60 2.12 21.53 8.64
N PHE A 61 1.34 20.45 8.51
CA PHE A 61 1.47 19.32 9.44
C PHE A 61 2.56 18.42 8.91
N LEU A 62 3.75 18.59 9.49
CA LEU A 62 4.94 17.84 9.13
C LEU A 62 5.51 17.17 10.37
N PHE A 63 5.37 15.85 10.43
CA PHE A 63 5.89 15.07 11.53
C PHE A 63 6.35 13.69 11.05
N GLY A 64 7.35 13.14 11.76
CA GLY A 64 7.95 11.86 11.43
C GLY A 64 7.15 10.69 11.96
N LEU A 65 7.19 9.58 11.24
CA LEU A 65 6.64 8.30 11.64
C LEU A 65 7.77 7.28 11.71
N HIS A 66 7.93 6.62 12.85
CA HIS A 66 9.04 5.70 13.14
C HIS A 66 8.53 4.36 13.66
N ILE A 67 9.29 3.30 13.37
CA ILE A 67 9.17 1.97 13.97
C ILE A 67 10.38 1.75 14.88
N GLY A 68 10.18 1.77 16.19
CA GLY A 68 11.27 1.85 17.15
C GLY A 68 12.14 3.06 16.83
N VAL A 69 13.45 2.88 16.69
CA VAL A 69 14.38 3.95 16.30
C VAL A 69 14.37 4.25 14.80
N ASN A 70 13.88 3.33 13.97
CA ASN A 70 13.98 3.41 12.52
C ASN A 70 12.95 4.38 11.93
N PHE A 71 13.38 5.23 11.00
CA PHE A 71 12.50 6.09 10.23
C PHE A 71 11.65 5.23 9.28
N TRP A 72 10.33 5.42 9.31
CA TRP A 72 9.42 4.75 8.39
C TRP A 72 8.99 5.71 7.27
N ASP A 73 8.43 6.87 7.62
CA ASP A 73 7.95 7.84 6.64
C ASP A 73 7.70 9.20 7.30
N THR A 74 7.38 10.21 6.48
CA THR A 74 6.90 11.51 6.91
C THR A 74 5.41 11.63 6.62
N VAL A 75 4.66 12.12 7.60
CA VAL A 75 3.28 12.58 7.39
C VAL A 75 3.35 14.04 6.98
N ASN A 76 2.89 14.31 5.76
CA ASN A 76 2.86 15.65 5.18
C ASN A 76 1.46 15.94 4.64
N LEU A 77 0.82 16.98 5.18
CA LEU A 77 -0.50 17.46 4.78
C LEU A 77 -0.46 18.85 4.14
N THR A 78 0.64 19.20 3.46
CA THR A 78 0.74 20.42 2.65
C THR A 78 -0.30 20.37 1.53
N ASN A 79 -1.04 21.47 1.31
CA ASN A 79 -2.08 21.59 0.26
C ASN A 79 -3.12 20.45 0.31
N TRP A 80 -3.37 19.94 1.51
CA TRP A 80 -4.20 18.77 1.71
C TRP A 80 -5.68 19.12 1.57
N ASN A 81 -6.39 18.35 0.73
CA ASN A 81 -7.85 18.43 0.63
C ASN A 81 -8.48 17.91 1.94
N PRO A 82 -9.33 18.72 2.61
CA PRO A 82 -9.98 18.38 3.87
C PRO A 82 -10.71 17.03 3.93
N SER A 83 -11.18 16.52 2.79
CA SER A 83 -11.91 15.26 2.69
C SER A 83 -11.03 14.02 2.51
N VAL A 84 -9.70 14.16 2.37
CA VAL A 84 -8.82 13.06 1.91
C VAL A 84 -8.04 12.41 3.04
N THR A 85 -8.44 11.23 3.51
CA THR A 85 -7.61 10.50 4.49
C THR A 85 -6.24 10.10 3.92
N LYS A 86 -5.15 10.36 4.65
CA LYS A 86 -3.80 9.85 4.30
C LYS A 86 -3.53 8.51 4.98
N TRP A 87 -2.96 7.60 4.21
CA TRP A 87 -2.62 6.25 4.65
C TRP A 87 -1.12 6.08 4.50
N LYS A 88 -0.49 5.48 5.52
CA LYS A 88 0.89 5.01 5.46
C LYS A 88 0.88 3.52 5.74
N GLU A 89 1.58 2.75 4.92
CA GLU A 89 1.69 1.31 5.10
C GLU A 89 3.14 0.84 4.99
N VAL A 90 3.49 -0.15 5.81
CA VAL A 90 4.79 -0.81 5.75
C VAL A 90 4.67 -2.28 6.12
N LEU A 91 5.44 -3.10 5.40
CA LEU A 91 5.68 -4.49 5.72
C LEU A 91 6.99 -4.61 6.49
N THR A 92 6.97 -5.24 7.65
CA THR A 92 8.16 -5.40 8.49
C THR A 92 8.11 -6.71 9.28
N ILE A 93 9.27 -7.23 9.67
CA ILE A 93 9.38 -8.29 10.67
C ILE A 93 9.46 -7.69 12.06
N ALA A 94 8.77 -8.29 13.03
CA ALA A 94 8.84 -7.89 14.43
C ALA A 94 10.20 -8.30 15.04
N PRO A 95 11.01 -7.33 15.53
CA PRO A 95 12.30 -7.65 16.14
C PRO A 95 12.18 -8.14 17.59
N SER A 96 11.01 -7.97 18.22
CA SER A 96 10.75 -8.35 19.60
C SER A 96 9.28 -8.72 19.81
N ASN A 97 8.89 -8.99 21.06
CA ASN A 97 7.49 -9.24 21.44
C ASN A 97 6.61 -7.98 21.48
N SER A 98 7.19 -6.82 21.12
CA SER A 98 6.42 -5.62 20.87
C SER A 98 7.03 -4.80 19.74
N ILE A 99 6.18 -4.04 19.04
CA ILE A 99 6.60 -3.04 18.07
C ILE A 99 6.16 -1.68 18.58
N SER A 100 7.10 -0.75 18.71
CA SER A 100 6.82 0.63 19.06
C SER A 100 6.63 1.48 17.82
N ILE A 101 5.49 2.15 17.68
CA ILE A 101 5.21 3.09 16.57
C ILE A 101 5.19 4.50 17.11
N CYS A 102 6.09 5.35 16.63
CA CYS A 102 6.31 6.67 17.19
C CYS A 102 6.01 7.78 16.19
N LEU A 103 5.29 8.79 16.66
CA LEU A 103 5.10 10.07 15.97
C LEU A 103 6.11 11.07 16.54
N ILE A 104 6.95 11.63 15.68
CA ILE A 104 8.02 12.57 16.03
C ILE A 104 7.63 13.97 15.59
N ASN A 105 7.51 14.88 16.56
CA ASN A 105 7.16 16.26 16.28
C ASN A 105 8.36 17.01 15.71
N PHE A 106 8.26 17.53 14.49
CA PHE A 106 9.29 18.38 13.87
C PHE A 106 9.11 19.87 14.17
N GLY A 107 8.13 20.24 15.00
CA GLY A 107 7.82 21.64 15.34
C GLY A 107 6.84 22.32 14.37
N SER A 108 6.31 21.57 13.41
CA SER A 108 5.39 22.08 12.39
C SER A 108 4.04 21.37 12.50
N GLY A 109 3.14 21.96 13.29
CA GLY A 109 1.84 21.39 13.65
C GLY A 109 1.90 20.42 14.84
N ILE A 110 0.72 19.98 15.27
CA ILE A 110 0.58 18.99 16.36
C ILE A 110 0.45 17.60 15.71
N PRO A 111 1.35 16.64 16.00
CA PRO A 111 1.21 15.27 15.51
C PRO A 111 -0.10 14.64 15.97
N PHE A 112 -0.71 13.86 15.10
CA PHE A 112 -1.96 13.17 15.40
C PHE A 112 -2.05 11.84 14.64
N ILE A 113 -2.95 10.96 15.06
CA ILE A 113 -3.26 9.70 14.37
C ILE A 113 -4.73 9.36 14.56
N SER A 114 -5.38 8.87 13.50
CA SER A 114 -6.79 8.44 13.52
C SER A 114 -6.90 6.95 13.82
N SER A 115 -6.11 6.12 13.14
CA SER A 115 -6.05 4.68 13.42
C SER A 115 -4.65 4.11 13.22
N LEU A 116 -4.35 3.05 13.97
CA LEU A 116 -3.13 2.27 13.86
C LEU A 116 -3.49 0.79 13.89
N GLU A 117 -3.16 0.07 12.84
CA GLU A 117 -3.48 -1.34 12.65
C GLU A 117 -2.18 -2.14 12.48
N LEU A 118 -2.04 -3.25 13.22
CA LEU A 118 -0.95 -4.20 13.10
C LEU A 118 -1.54 -5.57 12.76
N ARG A 119 -1.33 -6.03 11.52
CA ARG A 119 -1.93 -7.26 11.00
C ARG A 119 -0.87 -8.33 10.73
N PRO A 120 -0.91 -9.49 11.40
CA PRO A 120 0.02 -10.57 11.12
C PRO A 120 -0.19 -11.12 9.70
N LEU A 121 0.91 -11.49 9.05
CA LEU A 121 0.93 -12.09 7.72
C LEU A 121 1.41 -13.54 7.79
N GLN A 122 0.96 -14.34 6.82
CA GLN A 122 1.54 -15.66 6.58
C GLN A 122 2.99 -15.50 6.08
N ASP A 123 3.84 -16.46 6.44
CA ASP A 123 5.28 -16.32 6.21
C ASP A 123 5.64 -16.40 4.72
N THR A 124 4.79 -17.08 3.92
CA THR A 124 4.88 -17.18 2.46
C THR A 124 4.60 -15.86 1.72
N MET A 125 3.90 -14.90 2.34
CA MET A 125 3.62 -13.61 1.70
C MET A 125 4.85 -12.69 1.78
N TYR A 126 5.24 -12.09 0.65
CA TYR A 126 6.39 -11.16 0.55
C TYR A 126 7.71 -11.79 1.03
N PRO A 127 8.22 -12.84 0.36
CA PRO A 127 9.35 -13.65 0.85
C PRO A 127 10.66 -12.87 1.02
N PHE A 128 10.82 -11.75 0.31
CA PHE A 128 12.00 -10.88 0.41
C PHE A 128 12.04 -9.99 1.67
N VAL A 129 10.92 -9.83 2.39
CA VAL A 129 10.87 -9.04 3.64
C VAL A 129 11.54 -9.83 4.76
N ASN A 130 12.58 -9.26 5.35
CA ASN A 130 13.35 -9.85 6.45
C ASN A 130 13.59 -8.83 7.58
N THR A 131 14.37 -9.18 8.61
CA THR A 131 14.62 -8.30 9.78
C THR A 131 15.39 -7.01 9.44
N SER A 132 16.11 -6.99 8.33
CA SER A 132 16.88 -5.83 7.84
C SER A 132 16.19 -5.07 6.72
N VAL A 133 15.09 -5.61 6.17
CA VAL A 133 14.40 -5.06 4.99
C VAL A 133 12.92 -4.90 5.28
N SER A 134 12.47 -3.66 5.40
CA SER A 134 11.06 -3.26 5.48
C SER A 134 10.66 -2.56 4.19
N ILE A 135 9.38 -2.65 3.82
CA ILE A 135 8.88 -2.13 2.54
C ILE A 135 7.73 -1.19 2.77
N ASN A 136 7.94 0.07 2.38
CA ASN A 136 6.92 1.10 2.40
C ASN A 136 6.04 1.02 1.13
N LEU A 137 4.74 1.26 1.29
CA LEU A 137 3.81 1.31 0.17
C LEU A 137 4.04 2.56 -0.70
N TYR A 138 4.50 2.35 -1.94
CA TYR A 138 4.56 3.40 -2.95
C TYR A 138 3.18 3.69 -3.58
N GLY A 139 2.43 2.64 -3.93
CA GLY A 139 1.12 2.75 -4.56
C GLY A 139 0.32 1.45 -4.45
N ARG A 140 -1.01 1.56 -4.41
CA ARG A 140 -1.92 0.40 -4.35
C ARG A 140 -2.74 0.30 -5.62
N ASN A 141 -2.55 -0.78 -6.35
CA ASN A 141 -3.40 -1.16 -7.47
C ASN A 141 -4.24 -2.38 -7.05
N ARG A 142 -5.57 -2.28 -7.15
CA ARG A 142 -6.48 -3.38 -6.80
C ARG A 142 -6.64 -4.30 -8.00
N PHE A 143 -6.06 -5.49 -7.91
CA PHE A 143 -6.18 -6.50 -8.96
C PHE A 143 -7.32 -7.52 -8.71
N GLY A 144 -7.89 -7.59 -7.50
CA GLY A 144 -8.86 -8.62 -7.07
C GLY A 144 -10.30 -8.57 -7.67
N ASN A 145 -11.03 -9.65 -7.39
CA ASN A 145 -12.27 -10.18 -7.98
C ASN A 145 -13.39 -9.14 -8.26
N VAL A 146 -13.69 -8.91 -9.54
CA VAL A 146 -15.00 -8.37 -9.98
C VAL A 146 -15.72 -9.49 -10.73
N PRO A 147 -17.00 -9.78 -10.41
CA PRO A 147 -17.68 -11.02 -10.80
C PRO A 147 -17.99 -11.15 -12.30
N ASN A 148 -17.70 -10.14 -13.13
CA ASN A 148 -18.00 -10.17 -14.57
C ASN A 148 -16.76 -9.75 -15.35
N VAL A 149 -16.27 -10.61 -16.24
CA VAL A 149 -15.22 -10.39 -17.25
C VAL A 149 -14.15 -9.38 -16.83
N LEU A 150 -13.07 -9.88 -16.23
CA LEU A 150 -11.95 -9.04 -15.81
C LEU A 150 -11.11 -8.66 -17.03
N THR A 151 -11.36 -7.44 -17.55
CA THR A 151 -10.36 -6.71 -18.32
C THR A 151 -9.50 -5.89 -17.37
N ARG A 152 -8.17 -5.98 -17.54
CA ARG A 152 -7.18 -5.20 -16.80
C ARG A 152 -6.25 -4.55 -17.78
N ASN A 153 -6.45 -3.25 -17.98
CA ASN A 153 -5.51 -2.41 -18.71
C ASN A 153 -4.60 -1.71 -17.70
N LEU A 154 -3.33 -2.09 -17.71
CA LEU A 154 -2.25 -1.49 -16.93
C LEU A 154 -1.15 -1.03 -17.88
N SER A 155 -1.49 -0.75 -19.13
CA SER A 155 -0.52 -0.19 -20.05
C SER A 155 -0.05 1.17 -19.55
N THR A 156 1.22 1.50 -19.78
CA THR A 156 1.79 2.80 -19.39
C THR A 156 1.66 3.12 -17.89
N SER A 157 1.69 2.10 -17.03
CA SER A 157 1.52 2.25 -15.58
C SER A 157 2.85 2.39 -14.82
N GLY A 158 3.98 2.47 -15.53
CA GLY A 158 5.31 2.57 -14.92
C GLY A 158 5.68 1.33 -14.10
N LEU A 159 5.14 0.16 -14.45
CA LEU A 159 5.45 -1.08 -13.74
C LEU A 159 6.88 -1.52 -14.05
N GLU A 160 7.63 -1.90 -13.02
CA GLU A 160 9.02 -2.35 -13.11
C GLU A 160 9.20 -3.74 -12.49
N GLY A 161 10.33 -4.40 -12.79
CA GLY A 161 10.63 -5.74 -12.29
C GLY A 161 9.88 -6.86 -13.04
N GLY A 162 9.82 -8.06 -12.44
CA GLY A 162 9.19 -9.23 -13.06
C GLY A 162 7.67 -9.16 -13.14
N VAL A 163 7.08 -9.84 -14.12
CA VAL A 163 5.62 -10.06 -14.15
C VAL A 163 5.21 -10.83 -12.89
N ALA A 164 4.35 -10.24 -12.07
CA ALA A 164 3.95 -10.87 -10.81
C ALA A 164 3.16 -12.17 -11.06
N VAL A 165 3.57 -13.25 -10.41
CA VAL A 165 2.90 -14.58 -10.46
C VAL A 165 1.41 -14.50 -10.12
N SER A 166 1.01 -13.52 -9.31
CA SER A 166 -0.40 -13.29 -8.96
C SER A 166 -1.29 -13.03 -10.18
N PHE A 167 -0.79 -12.40 -11.24
CA PHE A 167 -1.56 -12.19 -12.48
C PHE A 167 -1.91 -13.52 -13.15
N MET A 168 -1.01 -14.49 -13.08
CA MET A 168 -1.17 -15.79 -13.73
C MET A 168 -2.09 -16.76 -12.96
N ASN A 169 -2.45 -16.41 -11.72
CA ASN A 169 -3.37 -17.20 -10.88
C ASN A 169 -4.80 -16.65 -10.86
N MET A 170 -5.08 -15.59 -11.64
CA MET A 170 -6.40 -14.97 -11.67
C MET A 170 -7.37 -15.76 -12.55
N VAL A 171 -8.12 -16.69 -11.94
CA VAL A 171 -9.01 -17.64 -12.65
C VAL A 171 -10.08 -16.96 -13.51
N SER A 172 -10.50 -15.73 -13.17
CA SER A 172 -11.56 -15.01 -13.90
C SER A 172 -11.02 -13.92 -14.85
N LEU A 173 -9.69 -13.77 -14.99
CA LEU A 173 -9.06 -12.77 -15.87
C LEU A 173 -9.22 -13.16 -17.34
N GLU A 174 -9.84 -12.30 -18.15
CA GLU A 174 -10.01 -12.52 -19.60
C GLU A 174 -9.04 -11.67 -20.41
N ASN A 175 -8.88 -10.39 -20.10
CA ASN A 175 -8.02 -9.51 -20.87
C ASN A 175 -7.00 -8.85 -19.95
N LEU A 176 -5.71 -9.02 -20.25
CA LEU A 176 -4.61 -8.40 -19.52
C LEU A 176 -3.71 -7.64 -20.49
N ASP A 177 -3.68 -6.32 -20.34
CA ASP A 177 -2.75 -5.46 -21.05
C ASP A 177 -1.72 -4.89 -20.07
N LEU A 178 -0.47 -5.33 -20.21
CA LEU A 178 0.71 -4.82 -19.49
C LEU A 178 1.67 -4.08 -20.42
N SER A 179 1.23 -3.68 -21.61
CA SER A 179 2.11 -3.09 -22.61
C SER A 179 2.67 -1.73 -22.17
N HIS A 180 3.77 -1.30 -22.77
CA HIS A 180 4.39 0.00 -22.47
C HIS A 180 4.76 0.18 -20.99
N ASN A 181 5.36 -0.83 -20.38
CA ASN A 181 5.91 -0.76 -19.03
C ASN A 181 7.42 -1.07 -19.05
N ASN A 182 8.04 -1.05 -17.88
CA ASN A 182 9.47 -1.32 -17.69
C ASN A 182 9.69 -2.73 -17.11
N LEU A 183 8.82 -3.70 -17.45
CA LEU A 183 8.88 -5.05 -16.90
C LEU A 183 10.08 -5.81 -17.47
N THR A 184 10.82 -6.51 -16.61
CA THR A 184 12.06 -7.25 -16.93
C THR A 184 11.94 -8.72 -16.55
N GLY A 185 12.84 -9.58 -17.03
CA GLY A 185 12.88 -11.00 -16.64
C GLY A 185 11.88 -11.87 -17.40
N ALA A 186 11.70 -13.11 -16.95
CA ALA A 186 10.86 -14.10 -17.64
C ALA A 186 9.37 -13.96 -17.31
N ILE A 187 8.54 -14.40 -18.26
CA ILE A 187 7.10 -14.55 -18.05
C ILE A 187 6.90 -15.79 -17.18
N PRO A 188 6.25 -15.70 -16.01
CA PRO A 188 6.00 -16.86 -15.16
C PRO A 188 5.00 -17.81 -15.80
N ASP A 189 5.22 -19.12 -15.63
CA ASP A 189 4.40 -20.18 -16.22
C ASP A 189 3.32 -20.67 -15.24
N TYR A 190 2.05 -20.25 -15.40
CA TYR A 190 0.91 -20.76 -14.63
C TYR A 190 -0.44 -20.62 -15.37
N GLN A 191 -1.50 -21.26 -14.83
CA GLN A 191 -2.81 -21.49 -15.44
C GLN A 191 -3.66 -20.22 -15.67
N LEU A 192 -3.47 -19.60 -16.83
CA LEU A 192 -4.35 -18.57 -17.38
C LEU A 192 -5.66 -19.13 -17.96
N LYS A 193 -6.44 -19.90 -17.18
CA LYS A 193 -7.57 -20.70 -17.72
C LYS A 193 -8.58 -19.91 -18.56
N SER A 194 -8.86 -18.67 -18.14
CA SER A 194 -9.90 -17.83 -18.74
C SER A 194 -9.35 -16.69 -19.62
N LEU A 195 -8.02 -16.55 -19.74
CA LEU A 195 -7.41 -15.40 -20.42
C LEU A 195 -7.58 -15.51 -21.93
N LYS A 196 -8.22 -14.53 -22.57
CA LYS A 196 -8.43 -14.46 -24.01
C LYS A 196 -7.49 -13.48 -24.69
N ILE A 197 -7.01 -12.47 -23.97
CA ILE A 197 -6.09 -11.46 -24.50
C ILE A 197 -4.95 -11.23 -23.51
N LEU A 198 -3.71 -11.35 -23.98
CA LEU A 198 -2.49 -11.01 -23.25
C LEU A 198 -1.61 -10.08 -24.09
N ASN A 199 -1.50 -8.82 -23.71
CA ASN A 199 -0.58 -7.88 -24.33
C ASN A 199 0.59 -7.57 -23.40
N LEU A 200 1.78 -8.04 -23.77
CA LEU A 200 3.04 -7.80 -23.05
C LEU A 200 4.02 -6.93 -23.86
N SER A 201 3.58 -6.37 -24.99
CA SER A 201 4.43 -5.62 -25.92
C SER A 201 5.05 -4.39 -25.25
N ASN A 202 6.18 -3.90 -25.77
CA ASN A 202 6.85 -2.71 -25.25
C ASN A 202 7.22 -2.84 -23.76
N ASN A 203 7.90 -3.93 -23.42
CA ASN A 203 8.55 -4.21 -22.13
C ASN A 203 9.99 -4.70 -22.37
N GLN A 204 10.73 -5.00 -21.30
CA GLN A 204 12.11 -5.53 -21.31
C GLN A 204 12.15 -7.02 -20.88
N LEU A 205 11.11 -7.79 -21.19
CA LEU A 205 11.00 -9.20 -20.84
C LEU A 205 12.00 -10.05 -21.63
N VAL A 206 12.56 -11.08 -20.98
CA VAL A 206 13.57 -11.98 -21.54
C VAL A 206 13.22 -13.44 -21.26
N GLY A 207 13.79 -14.37 -22.02
CA GLY A 207 13.53 -15.81 -21.85
C GLY A 207 12.37 -16.32 -22.72
N PRO A 208 12.08 -17.63 -22.65
CA PRO A 208 11.09 -18.25 -23.54
C PRO A 208 9.65 -17.88 -23.15
N ILE A 209 8.76 -17.93 -24.14
CA ILE A 209 7.32 -17.90 -23.87
C ILE A 209 6.94 -19.21 -23.15
N PRO A 210 6.26 -19.13 -21.98
CA PRO A 210 5.79 -20.31 -21.25
C PRO A 210 4.96 -21.26 -22.12
N TYR A 211 5.14 -22.56 -21.91
CA TYR A 211 4.44 -23.59 -22.69
C TYR A 211 2.91 -23.48 -22.55
N SER A 212 2.42 -23.11 -21.36
CA SER A 212 0.98 -22.90 -21.13
C SER A 212 0.37 -21.78 -21.99
N ILE A 213 1.13 -20.71 -22.25
CA ILE A 213 0.71 -19.60 -23.12
C ILE A 213 0.73 -20.08 -24.57
N LEU A 214 1.81 -20.74 -24.98
CA LEU A 214 1.96 -21.25 -26.35
C LEU A 214 0.85 -22.24 -26.71
N GLN A 215 0.52 -23.17 -25.80
CA GLN A 215 -0.53 -24.16 -26.00
C GLN A 215 -1.91 -23.51 -26.19
N ARG A 216 -2.22 -22.45 -25.43
CA ARG A 216 -3.51 -21.76 -25.54
C ARG A 216 -3.62 -20.93 -26.81
N PHE A 217 -2.52 -20.28 -27.23
CA PHE A 217 -2.44 -19.60 -28.51
C PHE A 217 -2.66 -20.57 -29.69
N GLN A 218 -1.99 -21.73 -29.66
CA GLN A 218 -2.16 -22.78 -30.66
C GLN A 218 -3.59 -23.37 -30.70
N ALA A 219 -4.26 -23.39 -29.55
CA ALA A 219 -5.65 -23.84 -29.44
C ALA A 219 -6.70 -22.75 -29.80
N GLY A 220 -6.29 -21.54 -30.18
CA GLY A 220 -7.18 -20.41 -30.46
C GLY A 220 -7.93 -19.89 -29.22
N LEU A 221 -7.40 -20.16 -28.02
CA LEU A 221 -7.95 -19.74 -26.74
C LEU A 221 -7.31 -18.45 -26.20
N LEU A 222 -6.26 -17.97 -26.87
CA LEU A 222 -5.47 -16.77 -26.60
C LEU A 222 -5.01 -16.15 -27.93
#